data_AF-A0A380NWB1-F1
#
_entry.id   AF-A0A380NWB1-F1
#
_cell.length_a   1.000
_cell.length_b   1.000
_cell.length_c   1.000
_cell.angle_alpha   90.00
_cell.angle_beta   90.00
_cell.angle_gamma   90.00
#
_symmetry.space_group_name_H-M   'P 1'
#
loop_
_entity.id
_entity.type
_entity.pdbx_description
1 polymer ?
#
loop_
_entity_poly.entity_id
_entity_poly.type
_entity_poly.pdbx_seq_one_letter_code
_entity_poly.pdbx_strand_id
1 'polypeptide(L)'
;MAIGNGTASRESQQFIADIIKHDLPELKYVVVNEAGASVYSASDAARAEFPELQVEQRSAISIARRLQDPMAELIKIDPQAVGVGQYQHDLPEKEMNQQVDAVLETAVNQVGVNLNTASPQLLTHIAGLNTTIAQNIVNYRDENGQFASRAAVKKVPKLGAKAFEQAAGFLRIPNGKNPLDNTDIHPESYKLAQTVLKEAEIDKSHLLTCHCVS
;
A
#
# COMPACT_ATOMS: atom_id res chain seq x y z
N MET A 1 15.85 -1.15 12.57
CA MET A 1 14.99 -0.48 13.58
C MET A 1 14.45 0.82 12.99
N ALA A 2 13.17 1.12 13.16
CA ALA A 2 12.58 2.40 12.77
C ALA A 2 12.53 3.33 13.99
N ILE A 3 12.90 4.61 13.83
CA ILE A 3 12.84 5.63 14.89
C ILE A 3 12.04 6.82 14.36
N GLY A 4 11.01 7.25 15.08
CA GLY A 4 10.23 8.44 14.73
C GLY A 4 11.06 9.73 14.81
N ASN A 5 10.75 10.70 13.97
CA ASN A 5 11.46 11.98 13.91
C ASN A 5 10.86 13.08 14.82
N GLY A 6 10.02 12.73 15.78
CA GLY A 6 9.41 13.70 16.69
C GLY A 6 10.24 14.06 17.91
N THR A 7 9.53 14.31 19.01
CA THR A 7 10.12 14.76 20.28
C THR A 7 11.11 13.73 20.80
N ALA A 8 12.27 14.22 21.28
CA ALA A 8 13.36 13.39 21.78
C ALA A 8 13.95 12.39 20.76
N SER A 9 13.74 12.61 19.46
CA SER A 9 14.28 11.72 18.41
C SER A 9 15.80 11.74 18.32
N ARG A 10 16.47 12.84 18.67
CA ARG A 10 17.94 12.93 18.70
C ARG A 10 18.53 12.11 19.85
N GLU A 11 17.94 12.25 21.02
CA GLU A 11 18.29 11.52 22.23
C GLU A 11 18.07 10.01 22.04
N SER A 12 16.94 9.64 21.43
CA SER A 12 16.63 8.25 21.07
C SER A 12 17.65 7.69 20.06
N GLN A 13 18.01 8.45 19.04
CA GLN A 13 19.04 8.05 18.08
C GLN A 13 20.40 7.85 18.75
N GLN A 14 20.80 8.75 19.64
CA GLN A 14 22.08 8.64 20.33
C GLN A 14 22.13 7.39 21.23
N PHE A 15 21.08 7.16 22.01
CA PHE A 15 20.93 5.96 22.84
C PHE A 15 21.01 4.67 22.01
N ILE A 16 20.28 4.60 20.89
CA ILE A 16 20.30 3.43 20.01
C ILE A 16 21.65 3.27 19.31
N ALA A 17 22.29 4.36 18.90
CA ALA A 17 23.62 4.31 18.28
C ALA A 17 24.68 3.74 19.24
N ASP A 18 24.59 4.05 20.54
CA ASP A 18 25.49 3.52 21.55
C ASP A 18 25.26 2.02 21.78
N ILE A 19 24.00 1.57 21.85
CA ILE A 19 23.66 0.13 21.92
C ILE A 19 24.17 -0.62 20.69
N ILE A 20 23.99 -0.07 19.48
CA ILE A 20 24.46 -0.71 18.24
C ILE A 20 25.98 -0.90 18.26
N LYS A 21 26.75 0.09 18.74
CA LYS A 21 28.20 -0.01 18.81
C LYS A 21 28.69 -1.09 19.77
N HIS A 22 28.00 -1.30 20.89
CA HIS A 22 28.48 -2.16 21.96
C HIS A 22 27.88 -3.57 21.94
N ASP A 23 26.57 -3.67 21.71
CA ASP A 23 25.81 -4.91 21.93
C ASP A 23 25.29 -5.54 20.63
N LEU A 24 24.99 -4.74 19.61
CA LEU A 24 24.30 -5.19 18.38
C LEU A 24 24.87 -4.56 17.10
N PRO A 25 26.12 -4.87 16.71
CA PRO A 25 26.81 -4.21 15.58
C PRO A 25 26.16 -4.46 14.21
N GLU A 26 25.35 -5.52 14.07
CA GLU A 26 24.62 -5.80 12.82
C GLU A 26 23.30 -5.01 12.70
N LEU A 27 22.81 -4.43 13.79
CA LEU A 27 21.56 -3.69 13.79
C LEU A 27 21.74 -2.31 13.15
N LYS A 28 20.89 -2.00 12.17
CA LYS A 28 20.80 -0.67 11.56
C LYS A 28 19.53 0.04 12.01
N TYR A 29 19.60 1.36 12.18
CA TYR A 29 18.42 2.19 12.40
C TYR A 29 18.15 3.12 11.22
N VAL A 30 16.88 3.47 11.03
CA VAL A 30 16.41 4.42 10.05
C VAL A 30 15.46 5.38 10.74
N VAL A 31 15.62 6.68 10.46
CA VAL A 31 14.70 7.71 10.93
C VAL A 31 13.51 7.78 9.97
N VAL A 32 12.30 7.74 10.52
CA VAL A 32 11.04 7.68 9.79
C VAL A 32 10.19 8.87 10.19
N ASN A 33 9.49 9.46 9.22
CA ASN A 33 8.53 10.52 9.52
C ASN A 33 7.38 9.97 10.35
N GLU A 34 7.13 10.53 11.53
CA GLU A 34 6.04 10.14 12.44
C GLU A 34 4.79 11.01 12.30
N ALA A 35 4.79 11.99 11.37
CA ALA A 35 3.65 12.88 11.18
C ALA A 35 2.34 12.09 10.98
N GLY A 36 1.30 12.46 11.71
CA GLY A 36 0.01 11.77 11.73
C GLY A 36 -0.01 10.37 12.36
N ALA A 37 1.11 9.86 12.91
CA ALA A 37 1.12 8.56 13.60
C ALA A 37 0.26 8.60 14.88
N SER A 38 0.30 9.72 15.60
CA SER A 38 -0.57 9.99 16.74
C SER A 38 -2.06 10.00 16.34
N VAL A 39 -2.39 10.66 15.24
CA VAL A 39 -3.77 10.72 14.72
C VAL A 39 -4.26 9.33 14.29
N TYR A 40 -3.45 8.56 13.56
CA TYR A 40 -3.78 7.17 13.23
C TYR A 40 -3.99 6.34 14.50
N SER A 41 -3.08 6.39 15.47
CA SER A 41 -3.12 5.54 16.67
C SER A 41 -4.37 5.78 17.55
N ALA A 42 -4.94 6.99 17.47
CA ALA A 42 -6.18 7.39 18.14
C ALA A 42 -7.44 7.21 17.28
N SER A 43 -7.32 6.74 16.03
CA SER A 43 -8.45 6.52 15.12
C SER A 43 -9.26 5.25 15.43
N ASP A 44 -10.49 5.20 14.94
CA ASP A 44 -11.30 3.96 14.98
C ASP A 44 -10.69 2.84 14.15
N ALA A 45 -10.02 3.17 13.04
CA ALA A 45 -9.35 2.19 12.20
C ALA A 45 -8.24 1.46 12.98
N ALA A 46 -7.41 2.19 13.73
CA ALA A 46 -6.36 1.60 14.55
C ALA A 46 -6.92 0.83 15.76
N ARG A 47 -8.05 1.28 16.34
CA ARG A 47 -8.79 0.52 17.37
C ARG A 47 -9.33 -0.80 16.83
N ALA A 48 -9.86 -0.81 15.61
CA ALA A 48 -10.37 -2.01 14.98
C ALA A 48 -9.24 -2.97 14.59
N GLU A 49 -8.09 -2.45 14.13
CA GLU A 49 -6.94 -3.26 13.74
C GLU A 49 -6.21 -3.86 14.96
N PHE A 50 -6.12 -3.10 16.05
CA PHE A 50 -5.41 -3.51 17.28
C PHE A 50 -6.21 -3.23 18.55
N PRO A 51 -7.30 -3.96 18.82
CA PRO A 51 -8.21 -3.69 19.94
C PRO A 51 -7.50 -3.69 21.31
N GLU A 52 -6.59 -4.64 21.50
CA GLU A 52 -5.91 -4.90 22.77
C GLU A 52 -4.70 -3.99 23.06
N LEU A 53 -4.28 -3.17 22.09
CA LEU A 53 -3.07 -2.33 22.22
C LEU A 53 -3.38 -0.91 22.67
N GLN A 54 -2.48 -0.35 23.46
CA GLN A 54 -2.51 1.06 23.85
C GLN A 54 -2.14 1.98 22.68
N VAL A 55 -2.49 3.27 22.79
CA VAL A 55 -2.29 4.28 21.74
C VAL A 55 -0.81 4.38 21.35
N GLU A 56 0.09 4.34 22.32
CA GLU A 56 1.54 4.44 22.15
C GLU A 56 2.09 3.23 21.37
N GLN A 57 1.56 2.04 21.66
CA GLN A 57 1.94 0.80 20.97
C GLN A 57 1.46 0.82 19.52
N ARG A 58 0.24 1.29 19.26
CA ARG A 58 -0.29 1.46 17.89
C ARG A 58 0.53 2.48 17.09
N SER A 59 0.94 3.57 17.73
CA SER A 59 1.82 4.57 17.10
C SER A 59 3.17 3.98 16.70
N ALA A 60 3.80 3.20 17.59
CA ALA A 60 5.06 2.51 17.31
C ALA A 60 4.93 1.50 16.15
N ILE A 61 3.82 0.76 16.09
CA ILE A 61 3.52 -0.15 14.96
C ILE A 61 3.40 0.63 13.65
N SER A 62 2.75 1.80 13.65
CA SER A 62 2.63 2.63 12.45
C SER A 62 4.00 3.09 11.96
N ILE A 63 4.88 3.55 12.85
CA ILE A 63 6.26 3.96 12.49
C ILE A 63 7.05 2.78 11.88
N ALA A 64 6.93 1.58 12.46
CA ALA A 64 7.59 0.38 11.94
C ALA A 64 7.07 -0.01 10.54
N ARG A 65 5.75 0.05 10.33
CA ARG A 65 5.12 -0.29 9.04
C ARG A 65 5.44 0.72 7.95
N ARG A 66 5.56 2.01 8.26
CA ARG A 66 6.01 3.03 7.30
C ARG A 66 7.38 2.73 6.72
N LEU A 67 8.28 2.10 7.49
CA LEU A 67 9.58 1.69 6.96
C LEU A 67 9.45 0.53 5.95
N GLN A 68 8.47 -0.34 6.13
CA GLN A 68 8.24 -1.50 5.26
C GLN A 68 7.50 -1.13 3.97
N ASP A 69 6.41 -0.36 4.12
CA ASP A 69 5.57 0.13 3.03
C ASP A 69 5.00 1.50 3.42
N PRO A 70 5.68 2.60 3.05
CA PRO A 70 5.22 3.94 3.38
C PRO A 70 3.82 4.23 2.83
N MET A 71 3.52 3.76 1.62
CA MET A 71 2.28 4.09 0.91
C MET A 71 1.07 3.44 1.60
N ALA A 72 1.16 2.14 1.89
CA ALA A 72 0.08 1.40 2.54
C ALA A 72 -0.23 1.89 3.96
N GLU A 73 0.74 2.53 4.62
CA GLU A 73 0.58 3.05 5.97
C GLU A 73 0.14 4.53 5.99
N LEU A 74 0.69 5.39 5.12
CA LEU A 74 0.31 6.81 5.04
C LEU A 74 -1.16 7.00 4.62
N ILE A 75 -1.70 6.10 3.80
CA ILE A 75 -3.10 6.17 3.34
C ILE A 75 -4.14 5.94 4.45
N LYS A 76 -3.71 5.43 5.60
CA LYS A 76 -4.57 5.21 6.78
C LYS A 76 -4.72 6.47 7.63
N ILE A 77 -3.97 7.51 7.31
CA ILE A 77 -3.89 8.76 8.07
C ILE A 77 -4.74 9.80 7.35
N ASP A 78 -5.42 10.64 8.11
CA ASP A 78 -6.03 11.84 7.57
C ASP A 78 -4.98 12.70 6.84
N PRO A 79 -5.19 13.05 5.55
CA PRO A 79 -4.35 13.98 4.81
C PRO A 79 -3.92 15.23 5.58
N GLN A 80 -4.81 15.82 6.38
CA GLN A 80 -4.53 17.02 7.17
C GLN A 80 -3.55 16.75 8.31
N ALA A 81 -3.56 15.54 8.85
CA ALA A 81 -2.70 15.13 9.95
C ALA A 81 -1.26 14.80 9.50
N VAL A 82 -1.04 14.59 8.21
CA VAL A 82 0.31 14.32 7.65
C VAL A 82 1.19 15.57 7.67
N GLY A 83 0.62 16.78 7.68
CA GLY A 83 1.41 18.01 7.81
C GLY A 83 2.14 18.37 6.51
N VAL A 84 1.41 18.57 5.41
CA VAL A 84 2.01 18.79 4.07
C VAL A 84 2.54 20.21 3.85
N GLY A 85 2.26 21.15 4.76
CA GLY A 85 2.76 22.53 4.67
C GLY A 85 2.43 23.39 5.89
N GLN A 86 3.17 24.49 6.04
CA GLN A 86 3.03 25.41 7.19
C GLN A 86 1.65 26.08 7.29
N TYR A 87 0.98 26.29 6.16
CA TYR A 87 -0.32 26.98 6.07
C TYR A 87 -1.46 26.04 5.68
N GLN A 88 -1.31 24.73 5.92
CA GLN A 88 -2.32 23.75 5.51
C GLN A 88 -3.71 24.00 6.15
N HIS A 89 -3.73 24.58 7.35
CA HIS A 89 -4.97 24.90 8.06
C HIS A 89 -5.67 26.17 7.53
N ASP A 90 -4.98 26.94 6.67
CA ASP A 90 -5.53 28.14 6.04
C ASP A 90 -6.15 27.84 4.66
N LEU A 91 -6.02 26.60 4.18
CA LEU A 91 -6.58 26.15 2.90
C LEU A 91 -8.01 25.62 3.07
N PRO A 92 -8.87 25.75 2.04
CA PRO A 92 -10.17 25.09 2.03
C PRO A 92 -10.01 23.57 2.11
N GLU A 93 -10.48 22.98 3.22
CA GLU A 93 -10.38 21.54 3.53
C GLU A 93 -10.82 20.64 2.37
N LYS A 94 -11.91 20.99 1.70
CA LYS A 94 -12.44 20.22 0.56
C LYS A 94 -11.46 20.17 -0.62
N GLU A 95 -10.85 21.30 -0.96
CA GLU A 95 -9.91 21.37 -2.08
C GLU A 95 -8.61 20.64 -1.73
N MET A 96 -8.14 20.79 -0.49
CA MET A 96 -6.96 20.08 0.00
C MET A 96 -7.16 18.55 -0.06
N ASN A 97 -8.28 18.05 0.47
CA ASN A 97 -8.58 16.62 0.46
C ASN A 97 -8.67 16.09 -0.98
N GLN A 98 -9.31 16.82 -1.89
CA GLN A 98 -9.37 16.43 -3.30
C GLN A 98 -7.99 16.34 -3.96
N GLN A 99 -7.07 17.26 -3.66
CA GLN A 99 -5.72 17.21 -4.21
C GLN A 99 -4.92 16.04 -3.63
N VAL A 100 -5.02 15.80 -2.31
CA VAL A 100 -4.33 14.65 -1.69
C VAL A 100 -4.88 13.34 -2.22
N ASP A 101 -6.21 13.21 -2.34
CA ASP A 101 -6.84 12.04 -2.94
C ASP A 101 -6.35 11.80 -4.37
N ALA A 102 -6.25 12.84 -5.20
CA ALA A 102 -5.74 12.72 -6.57
C ALA A 102 -4.27 12.27 -6.64
N VAL A 103 -3.43 12.78 -5.73
CA VAL A 103 -2.02 12.36 -5.63
C VAL A 103 -1.92 10.91 -5.16
N LEU A 104 -2.74 10.51 -4.18
CA LEU A 104 -2.80 9.14 -3.69
C LEU A 104 -3.27 8.19 -4.78
N GLU A 105 -4.35 8.50 -5.49
CA GLU A 105 -4.82 7.72 -6.64
C GLU A 105 -3.69 7.57 -7.67
N THR A 106 -3.01 8.66 -8.03
CA THR A 106 -1.92 8.60 -9.01
C THR A 106 -0.78 7.69 -8.54
N ALA A 107 -0.32 7.84 -7.29
CA ALA A 107 0.77 7.05 -6.74
C ALA A 107 0.40 5.56 -6.63
N VAL A 108 -0.81 5.26 -6.15
CA VAL A 108 -1.31 3.89 -5.97
C VAL A 108 -1.49 3.19 -7.32
N ASN A 109 -2.06 3.88 -8.31
CA ASN A 109 -2.22 3.31 -9.65
C ASN A 109 -0.88 3.18 -10.40
N GLN A 110 0.11 4.04 -10.13
CA GLN A 110 1.44 3.92 -10.75
C GLN A 110 2.23 2.71 -10.24
N VAL A 111 2.18 2.43 -8.93
CA VAL A 111 2.88 1.27 -8.34
C VAL A 111 2.09 -0.02 -8.54
N GLY A 112 0.77 0.07 -8.54
CA GLY A 112 -0.12 -1.07 -8.46
C GLY A 112 -0.17 -1.66 -7.05
N VAL A 113 -1.17 -2.52 -6.82
CA VAL A 113 -1.52 -3.00 -5.49
C VAL A 113 -1.61 -4.51 -5.47
N ASN A 114 -0.93 -5.15 -4.51
CA ASN A 114 -1.07 -6.59 -4.28
C ASN A 114 -2.46 -6.92 -3.73
N LEU A 115 -3.29 -7.53 -4.56
CA LEU A 115 -4.68 -7.86 -4.26
C LEU A 115 -4.83 -8.77 -3.02
N ASN A 116 -3.86 -9.65 -2.77
CA ASN A 116 -3.94 -10.63 -1.70
C ASN A 116 -3.52 -10.08 -0.32
N THR A 117 -2.90 -8.90 -0.28
CA THR A 117 -2.43 -8.29 0.98
C THR A 117 -2.96 -6.88 1.22
N ALA A 118 -3.52 -6.24 0.20
CA ALA A 118 -4.04 -4.89 0.31
C ALA A 118 -5.17 -4.77 1.33
N SER A 119 -5.18 -3.61 2.01
CA SER A 119 -6.26 -3.18 2.89
C SER A 119 -7.46 -2.66 2.06
N PRO A 120 -8.67 -2.64 2.64
CA PRO A 120 -9.82 -2.00 2.00
C PRO A 120 -9.53 -0.54 1.62
N GLN A 121 -8.85 0.21 2.49
CA GLN A 121 -8.51 1.61 2.26
C GLN A 121 -7.58 1.76 1.04
N LEU A 122 -6.57 0.91 0.88
CA LEU A 122 -5.69 0.98 -0.29
C LEU A 122 -6.44 0.70 -1.59
N LEU A 123 -7.37 -0.27 -1.55
CA LEU A 123 -8.18 -0.63 -2.70
C LEU A 123 -9.18 0.45 -3.11
N THR A 124 -9.59 1.37 -2.21
CA THR A 124 -10.51 2.45 -2.60
C THR A 124 -9.91 3.48 -3.54
N HIS A 125 -8.57 3.59 -3.60
CA HIS A 125 -7.87 4.53 -4.47
C HIS A 125 -7.43 3.91 -5.82
N ILE A 126 -7.85 2.66 -6.08
CA ILE A 126 -7.66 2.03 -7.39
C ILE A 126 -8.75 2.50 -8.35
N ALA A 127 -8.35 2.83 -9.58
CA ALA A 127 -9.28 3.26 -10.61
C ALA A 127 -10.44 2.25 -10.80
N GLY A 128 -11.67 2.75 -10.70
CA GLY A 128 -12.88 1.94 -10.87
C GLY A 128 -13.35 1.17 -9.63
N LEU A 129 -12.63 1.25 -8.50
CA LEU A 129 -13.07 0.70 -7.22
C LEU A 129 -13.70 1.79 -6.34
N ASN A 130 -14.47 1.37 -5.35
CA ASN A 130 -15.05 2.24 -4.32
C ASN A 130 -15.06 1.49 -2.98
N THR A 131 -15.42 2.16 -1.88
CA THR A 131 -15.43 1.58 -0.53
C THR A 131 -16.20 0.27 -0.43
N THR A 132 -17.36 0.16 -1.11
CA THR A 132 -18.16 -1.07 -1.08
C THR A 132 -17.47 -2.22 -1.81
N ILE A 133 -16.92 -1.96 -3.01
CA ILE A 133 -16.24 -2.98 -3.80
C ILE A 133 -14.92 -3.40 -3.14
N ALA A 134 -14.16 -2.44 -2.60
CA ALA A 134 -12.93 -2.69 -1.86
C ALA A 134 -13.17 -3.62 -0.66
N GLN A 135 -14.21 -3.37 0.12
CA GLN A 135 -14.58 -4.26 1.22
C GLN A 135 -15.02 -5.64 0.71
N ASN A 136 -15.80 -5.71 -0.37
CA ASN A 136 -16.20 -6.98 -0.96
C ASN A 136 -15.02 -7.81 -1.47
N ILE A 137 -13.97 -7.17 -1.99
CA ILE A 137 -12.73 -7.86 -2.42
C ILE A 137 -12.07 -8.53 -1.22
N VAL A 138 -11.92 -7.81 -0.11
CA VAL A 138 -11.32 -8.32 1.13
C VAL A 138 -12.18 -9.44 1.71
N ASN A 139 -13.49 -9.25 1.84
CA ASN A 139 -14.40 -10.28 2.33
C ASN A 139 -14.35 -11.54 1.44
N TYR A 140 -14.35 -11.36 0.11
CA TYR A 140 -14.24 -12.49 -0.81
C TYR A 140 -12.94 -13.26 -0.61
N ARG A 141 -11.81 -12.57 -0.43
CA ARG A 141 -10.50 -13.19 -0.14
C ARG A 141 -10.51 -13.94 1.19
N ASP A 142 -11.13 -13.36 2.21
CA ASP A 142 -11.17 -13.95 3.55
C ASP A 142 -12.07 -15.21 3.58
N GLU A 143 -13.14 -15.23 2.78
CA GLU A 143 -14.06 -16.36 2.65
C GLU A 143 -13.57 -17.47 1.68
N ASN A 144 -12.96 -17.09 0.55
CA ASN A 144 -12.63 -18.01 -0.55
C ASN A 144 -11.13 -18.30 -0.66
N GLY A 145 -10.30 -17.66 0.16
CA GLY A 145 -8.85 -17.69 0.08
C GLY A 145 -8.27 -16.71 -0.94
N GLN A 146 -6.95 -16.78 -1.11
CA GLN A 146 -6.19 -15.88 -1.98
C GLN A 146 -6.61 -15.99 -3.46
N PHE A 147 -6.62 -14.85 -4.16
CA PHE A 147 -6.84 -14.80 -5.59
C PHE A 147 -5.66 -15.41 -6.34
N ALA A 148 -5.94 -16.40 -7.19
CA ALA A 148 -4.94 -17.07 -8.03
C ALA A 148 -4.80 -16.43 -9.44
N SER A 149 -5.74 -15.57 -9.84
CA SER A 149 -5.70 -14.84 -11.12
C SER A 149 -6.62 -13.62 -11.12
N ARG A 150 -6.34 -12.64 -11.99
CA ARG A 150 -7.19 -11.44 -12.13
C ARG A 150 -8.61 -11.79 -12.58
N ALA A 151 -8.76 -12.88 -13.35
CA ALA A 151 -10.08 -13.35 -13.78
C ALA A 151 -10.98 -13.76 -12.60
N ALA A 152 -10.40 -14.22 -11.48
CA ALA A 152 -11.16 -14.58 -10.29
C ALA A 152 -11.81 -13.36 -9.61
N VAL A 153 -11.26 -12.16 -9.81
CA VAL A 153 -11.80 -10.91 -9.25
C VAL A 153 -13.19 -10.60 -9.81
N LYS A 154 -13.52 -11.08 -11.01
CA LYS A 154 -14.87 -10.95 -11.59
C LYS A 154 -15.97 -11.66 -10.79
N LYS A 155 -15.60 -12.54 -9.85
CA LYS A 155 -16.54 -13.22 -8.94
C LYS A 155 -16.89 -12.38 -7.72
N VAL A 156 -16.20 -11.26 -7.50
CA VAL A 156 -16.45 -10.37 -6.36
C VAL A 156 -17.84 -9.72 -6.52
N PRO A 157 -18.69 -9.76 -5.48
CA PRO A 157 -20.01 -9.15 -5.54
C PRO A 157 -19.96 -7.66 -5.88
N LYS A 158 -20.91 -7.20 -6.71
CA LYS A 158 -21.08 -5.80 -7.13
C LYS A 158 -19.92 -5.21 -7.95
N LEU A 159 -18.93 -6.01 -8.35
CA LEU A 159 -17.92 -5.59 -9.31
C LEU A 159 -18.45 -5.74 -10.74
N GLY A 160 -18.76 -4.62 -11.37
CA GLY A 160 -19.21 -4.60 -12.77
C GLY A 160 -18.06 -4.83 -13.77
N ALA A 161 -18.40 -5.23 -15.00
CA ALA A 161 -17.41 -5.45 -16.06
C ALA A 161 -16.53 -4.23 -16.34
N LYS A 162 -17.12 -3.03 -16.38
CA LYS A 162 -16.41 -1.76 -16.58
C LYS A 162 -15.49 -1.43 -15.39
N ALA A 163 -15.95 -1.67 -14.16
CA ALA A 163 -15.14 -1.45 -12.96
C ALA A 163 -13.92 -2.40 -12.94
N PHE A 164 -14.13 -3.66 -13.31
CA PHE A 164 -13.03 -4.61 -13.48
C PHE A 164 -12.05 -4.18 -14.56
N GLU A 165 -12.53 -3.75 -15.72
CA GLU A 165 -11.69 -3.26 -16.83
C GLU A 165 -10.82 -2.08 -16.40
N GLN A 166 -11.36 -1.13 -15.63
CA GLN A 166 -10.56 -0.01 -15.11
C GLN A 166 -9.55 -0.47 -14.05
N ALA A 167 -9.93 -1.37 -13.15
CA ALA A 167 -9.09 -1.77 -12.02
C ALA A 167 -8.02 -2.81 -12.39
N ALA A 168 -8.27 -3.70 -13.36
CA ALA A 168 -7.47 -4.89 -13.57
C ALA A 168 -6.00 -4.60 -13.92
N GLY A 169 -5.72 -3.46 -14.53
CA GLY A 169 -4.36 -3.01 -14.87
C GLY A 169 -3.52 -2.63 -13.64
N PHE A 170 -4.16 -2.38 -12.50
CA PHE A 170 -3.50 -1.90 -11.27
C PHE A 170 -3.44 -2.97 -10.17
N LEU A 171 -4.19 -4.07 -10.33
CA LEU A 171 -4.20 -5.18 -9.37
C LEU A 171 -3.07 -6.17 -9.67
N ARG A 172 -2.15 -6.37 -8.72
CA ARG A 172 -1.04 -7.32 -8.82
C ARG A 172 -1.38 -8.59 -8.04
N ILE A 173 -1.02 -9.75 -8.60
CA ILE A 173 -1.11 -11.04 -7.92
C ILE A 173 0.27 -11.71 -7.97
N PRO A 174 1.15 -11.41 -6.98
CA PRO A 174 2.41 -12.12 -6.85
C PRO A 174 2.15 -13.62 -6.70
N ASN A 175 2.96 -14.44 -7.38
CA ASN A 175 2.81 -15.90 -7.41
C ASN A 175 1.46 -16.41 -7.94
N GLY A 176 0.75 -15.60 -8.74
CA GLY A 176 -0.46 -16.03 -9.44
C GLY A 176 -0.19 -17.09 -10.51
N LYS A 177 -1.26 -17.73 -11.02
CA LYS A 177 -1.16 -18.77 -12.07
C LYS A 177 -0.54 -18.26 -13.38
N ASN A 178 -0.70 -16.97 -13.66
CA ASN A 178 -0.18 -16.32 -14.84
C ASN A 178 0.82 -15.24 -14.43
N PRO A 179 2.10 -15.31 -14.86
CA PRO A 179 3.11 -14.29 -14.54
C PRO A 179 2.72 -12.87 -14.94
N LEU A 180 1.91 -12.72 -15.99
CA LEU A 180 1.41 -11.41 -16.45
C LEU A 180 0.51 -10.72 -15.42
N ASP A 181 -0.13 -11.47 -14.50
CA ASP A 181 -0.96 -10.90 -13.43
C ASP A 181 -0.14 -10.13 -12.39
N ASN A 182 1.19 -10.28 -12.40
CA ASN A 182 2.13 -9.50 -11.60
C ASN A 182 2.80 -8.34 -12.38
N THR A 183 2.32 -8.02 -13.59
CA THR A 183 2.85 -6.95 -14.44
C THR A 183 1.82 -5.86 -14.68
N ASP A 184 2.22 -4.73 -15.25
CA ASP A 184 1.33 -3.63 -15.62
C ASP A 184 0.51 -3.91 -16.90
N ILE A 185 0.76 -5.05 -17.55
CA ILE A 185 0.05 -5.44 -18.77
C ILE A 185 -1.42 -5.69 -18.43
N HIS A 186 -2.32 -5.00 -19.13
CA HIS A 186 -3.74 -5.18 -18.95
C HIS A 186 -4.22 -6.53 -19.50
N PRO A 187 -5.21 -7.23 -18.89
CA PRO A 187 -5.71 -8.52 -19.37
C PRO A 187 -6.20 -8.54 -20.82
N GLU A 188 -6.65 -7.41 -21.36
CA GLU A 188 -7.04 -7.31 -22.78
C GLU A 188 -5.86 -7.53 -23.73
N SER A 189 -4.66 -7.14 -23.30
CA SER A 189 -3.43 -7.22 -24.08
C SER A 189 -2.69 -8.54 -23.87
N TYR A 190 -3.20 -9.48 -23.07
CA TYR A 190 -2.50 -10.74 -22.78
C TYR A 190 -2.22 -11.57 -24.03
N LYS A 191 -3.12 -11.54 -25.02
CA LYS A 191 -2.88 -12.22 -26.30
C LYS A 191 -1.70 -11.60 -27.04
N LEU A 192 -1.67 -10.27 -27.11
CA LEU A 192 -0.58 -9.52 -27.75
C LEU A 192 0.76 -9.75 -27.03
N ALA A 193 0.77 -9.63 -25.71
CA ALA A 193 1.96 -9.88 -24.89
C ALA A 193 2.52 -11.29 -25.10
N GLN A 194 1.65 -12.31 -25.20
CA GLN A 194 2.07 -13.68 -25.47
C GLN A 194 2.66 -13.85 -26.87
N THR A 195 2.16 -13.13 -27.88
CA THR A 195 2.76 -13.13 -29.23
C THR A 195 4.15 -12.51 -29.20
N VAL A 196 4.30 -11.33 -28.57
CA VAL A 196 5.58 -10.64 -28.46
C VAL A 196 6.62 -11.47 -27.70
N LEU A 197 6.24 -12.12 -26.59
CA LEU A 197 7.14 -12.99 -25.83
C LEU A 197 7.62 -14.20 -26.64
N LYS A 198 6.74 -14.75 -27.49
CA LYS A 198 7.10 -15.87 -28.39
C LYS A 198 8.08 -15.41 -29.47
N GLU A 199 7.85 -14.25 -30.07
CA GLU A 199 8.76 -13.68 -31.08
C GLU A 199 10.12 -13.30 -30.49
N ALA A 200 10.14 -12.84 -29.24
CA ALA A 200 11.36 -12.52 -28.51
C ALA A 200 12.08 -13.75 -27.93
N GLU A 201 11.52 -14.95 -28.04
CA GLU A 201 12.03 -16.19 -27.42
C GLU A 201 12.23 -16.09 -25.90
N ILE A 202 11.43 -15.26 -25.22
CA ILE A 202 11.50 -15.04 -23.77
C ILE A 202 10.43 -15.89 -23.07
N ASP A 203 10.86 -16.74 -22.14
CA ASP A 203 9.92 -17.49 -21.31
C ASP A 203 9.22 -16.58 -20.28
N LYS A 204 7.96 -16.86 -19.98
CA LYS A 204 7.15 -16.06 -19.04
C LYS A 204 7.75 -16.03 -17.63
N SER A 205 8.58 -17.02 -17.26
CA SER A 205 9.26 -17.07 -15.97
C SER A 205 10.30 -15.96 -15.80
N HIS A 206 10.90 -15.46 -16.89
CA HIS A 206 11.86 -14.35 -16.86
C HIS A 206 11.21 -12.99 -16.53
N LEU A 207 9.89 -12.87 -16.68
CA LEU A 207 9.16 -11.66 -16.25
C LEU A 207 9.09 -11.51 -14.73
N LEU A 208 9.34 -12.59 -13.98
CA LEU A 208 9.33 -12.60 -12.52
C LEU A 208 10.71 -12.31 -11.91
N THR A 209 11.78 -12.42 -12.70
CA THR A 209 13.14 -12.06 -12.28
C THR A 209 13.33 -10.55 -12.41
N CYS A 210 13.09 -9.88 -11.29
CA CYS A 210 13.24 -8.45 -11.03
C CYS A 210 14.51 -7.86 -11.68
N HIS A 211 14.38 -7.11 -12.79
CA HIS A 211 15.36 -6.12 -13.28
C HIS A 211 14.79 -5.03 -14.23
N CYS A 212 13.47 -4.99 -14.51
CA CYS A 212 12.92 -4.11 -15.56
C CYS A 212 11.76 -3.20 -15.14
N VAL A 213 11.54 -2.95 -13.84
CA VAL A 213 10.57 -1.93 -13.41
C VAL A 213 11.30 -0.93 -12.52
N SER A 214 11.78 0.13 -13.15
CA SER A 214 12.32 1.36 -12.55
C SER A 214 11.77 2.54 -13.33
#